data_AF-A0A7H4LTV1-F1
#
_entry.id   AF-A0A7H4LTV1-F1
#
_cell.length_a   1.000
_cell.length_b   1.000
_cell.length_c   1.000
_cell.angle_alpha   90.00
_cell.angle_beta   90.00
_cell.angle_gamma   90.00
#
_symmetry.space_group_name_H-M   'P 1'
#
loop_
_entity.id
_entity.type
_entity.pdbx_description
1 polymer ?
#
loop_
_entity_poly.entity_id
_entity_poly.type
_entity_poly.pdbx_seq_one_letter_code
_entity_poly.pdbx_strand_id
1 'polypeptide(L)' 'MNNRVREILGALLAFDTTSRESNLALIAWLGDFLRARGVTSQLFYDDEGRKANLYARLGQPAPAG' A
#
# COMPACT_ATOMS: atom_id res chain seq x y z
N MET A 1 13.29 -20.95 1.28
CA MET A 1 12.87 -19.53 1.21
C MET A 1 11.54 -19.47 0.47
N ASN A 2 10.53 -18.74 0.95
CA ASN A 2 9.22 -18.66 0.26
C ASN A 2 9.37 -17.75 -0.98
N ASN A 3 9.28 -18.31 -2.19
CA ASN A 3 9.51 -17.56 -3.44
C ASN A 3 8.57 -16.36 -3.58
N ARG A 4 7.31 -16.47 -3.14
CA ARG A 4 6.34 -15.35 -3.21
C ARG A 4 6.73 -14.17 -2.33
N VAL A 5 7.26 -14.45 -1.13
CA VAL A 5 7.72 -13.39 -0.22
C VAL A 5 8.90 -12.65 -0.84
N ARG A 6 9.82 -13.38 -1.48
CA ARG A 6 10.97 -12.77 -2.18
C ARG A 6 10.52 -11.90 -3.36
N GLU A 7 9.55 -12.35 -4.14
CA GLU A 7 8.98 -11.57 -5.26
C GLU A 7 8.32 -10.28 -4.78
N ILE A 8 7.48 -10.35 -3.74
CA ILE A 8 6.81 -9.17 -3.17
C ILE A 8 7.86 -8.20 -2.61
N LEU A 9 8.81 -8.67 -1.81
CA LEU A 9 9.87 -7.82 -1.27
C LEU A 9 10.72 -7.19 -2.39
N GLY A 10 11.02 -7.94 -3.46
CA GLY A 10 11.72 -7.42 -4.62
C GLY A 10 10.98 -6.30 -5.32
N ALA A 11 9.66 -6.44 -5.50
CA ALA A 11 8.82 -5.37 -6.06
C ALA A 11 8.80 -4.13 -5.15
N LEU A 12 8.67 -4.30 -3.83
CA LEU A 12 8.65 -3.20 -2.87
C LEU A 12 9.99 -2.43 -2.84
N LEU A 13 11.11 -3.16 -2.92
CA LEU A 13 12.46 -2.56 -2.92
C LEU A 13 12.80 -1.85 -4.24
N ALA A 14 12.04 -2.07 -5.31
CA ALA A 14 12.27 -1.42 -6.60
C ALA A 14 11.78 0.05 -6.63
N PHE A 15 10.97 0.47 -5.66
CA PHE A 15 10.54 1.87 -5.54
C PHE A 15 11.59 2.68 -4.78
N ASP A 16 12.03 3.79 -5.36
CA ASP A 16 12.88 4.76 -4.65
C ASP A 16 12.02 5.59 -3.69
N THR A 17 11.89 5.10 -2.46
CA THR A 17 11.20 5.81 -1.38
C THR A 17 12.21 6.36 -0.36
N THR A 18 13.35 6.87 -0.83
CA THR A 18 14.21 7.68 0.05
C THR A 18 13.38 8.83 0.63
N SER A 19 13.57 9.17 1.92
CA SER A 19 12.64 10.03 2.67
C SER A 19 12.32 11.40 2.02
N ARG A 20 13.23 11.90 1.17
CA ARG A 20 13.05 13.14 0.41
C ARG A 20 12.10 13.01 -0.78
N GLU A 21 11.95 11.79 -1.32
CA GLU A 21 11.12 11.48 -2.48
C GLU A 21 9.69 11.11 -2.07
N SER A 22 8.79 11.21 -3.04
CA SER A 22 7.40 10.81 -2.91
C SER A 22 7.25 9.29 -2.77
N ASN A 23 6.41 8.83 -1.84
CA ASN A 23 6.09 7.40 -1.71
C ASN A 23 4.87 6.98 -2.56
N LEU A 24 4.32 7.87 -3.39
CA LEU A 24 3.03 7.66 -4.05
C LEU A 24 3.01 6.48 -5.03
N ALA A 25 4.11 6.24 -5.75
CA ALA A 25 4.21 5.09 -6.65
C ALA A 25 4.13 3.75 -5.89
N LEU A 26 4.81 3.66 -4.73
CA LEU A 26 4.73 2.50 -3.84
C LEU A 26 3.31 2.32 -3.30
N ILE A 27 2.70 3.40 -2.82
CA ILE A 27 1.34 3.38 -2.26
C ILE A 27 0.30 2.96 -3.30
N ALA A 28 0.41 3.47 -4.53
CA ALA A 28 -0.46 3.08 -5.63
C ALA A 28 -0.33 1.58 -5.94
N TRP A 29 0.91 1.07 -6.02
CA TRP A 29 1.16 -0.36 -6.25
C TRP A 29 0.58 -1.23 -5.13
N LEU A 30 0.74 -0.84 -3.87
CA LEU A 30 0.15 -1.54 -2.72
C LEU A 30 -1.39 -1.53 -2.79
N GLY A 31 -2.00 -0.40 -3.16
CA GLY A 31 -3.43 -0.28 -3.36
C GLY A 31 -3.96 -1.24 -4.43
N ASP A 32 -3.29 -1.31 -5.58
CA ASP A 32 -3.66 -2.25 -6.65
C ASP A 32 -3.44 -3.71 -6.24
N PHE A 33 -2.35 -4.00 -5.55
CA PHE A 33 -2.05 -5.33 -5.03
C PHE A 33 -3.15 -5.84 -4.08
N LEU A 34 -3.64 -4.98 -3.21
CA LEU A 34 -4.72 -5.28 -2.26
C LEU A 34 -6.08 -5.37 -2.96
N ARG A 35 -6.38 -4.42 -3.85
CA ARG A 35 -7.62 -4.40 -4.65
C ARG A 35 -7.79 -5.66 -5.49
N ALA A 36 -6.72 -6.15 -6.11
CA ALA A 36 -6.73 -7.40 -6.87
C ALA A 36 -7.08 -8.65 -6.02
N ARG A 37 -7.03 -8.52 -4.69
CA ARG A 37 -7.38 -9.58 -3.72
C ARG A 37 -8.70 -9.32 -2.99
N GLY A 38 -9.49 -8.35 -3.45
CA GLY A 38 -10.76 -7.99 -2.84
C GLY A 38 -10.63 -7.23 -1.52
N VAL A 39 -9.46 -6.63 -1.26
CA VAL A 39 -9.23 -5.86 -0.04
C VAL A 39 -9.43 -4.38 -0.35
N THR A 40 -10.39 -3.76 0.34
CA THR A 40 -10.61 -2.32 0.24
C THR A 40 -9.51 -1.56 0.99
N SER A 41 -8.95 -0.55 0.34
CA SER A 41 -7.97 0.36 0.94
C SER A 41 -8.36 1.82 0.72
N GLN A 42 -8.00 2.68 1.67
CA GLN A 42 -8.15 4.13 1.61
C GLN A 42 -6.77 4.79 1.67
N LEU A 43 -6.60 5.88 0.91
CA LEU A 43 -5.38 6.68 0.89
C LEU A 43 -5.59 7.98 1.66
N PHE A 44 -4.61 8.34 2.47
CA PHE A 44 -4.58 9.60 3.21
C PHE A 44 -3.33 10.35 2.80
N TYR A 45 -3.50 11.45 2.07
CA TYR A 45 -2.40 12.27 1.58
C TYR A 45 -1.92 13.23 2.67
N ASP A 46 -0.65 13.62 2.59
CA ASP A 46 -0.15 14.78 3.34
C ASP A 46 -0.67 16.09 2.74
N ASP A 47 -0.46 17.19 3.46
CA ASP A 47 -0.96 18.52 3.06
C ASP A 47 -0.40 18.98 1.71
N GLU A 48 0.80 18.51 1.36
CA GLU A 48 1.48 18.83 0.10
C GLU A 48 1.12 17.87 -1.04
N GLY A 49 0.36 16.80 -0.76
CA GLY A 49 0.01 15.75 -1.72
C GLY A 49 1.22 14.98 -2.28
N ARG A 50 2.37 15.01 -1.61
CA ARG A 50 3.61 14.35 -2.04
C ARG A 50 3.79 12.99 -1.40
N LYS A 51 3.09 12.70 -0.31
CA LYS A 51 3.10 11.38 0.34
C LYS A 51 1.69 10.95 0.68
N ALA A 52 1.52 9.65 0.82
CA ALA A 52 0.29 9.08 1.33
C ALA A 52 0.55 7.93 2.30
N ASN A 53 -0.37 7.76 3.23
CA ASN A 53 -0.55 6.55 4.00
C ASN A 53 -1.67 5.72 3.39
N LEU A 54 -1.57 4.39 3.47
CA LEU A 54 -2.60 3.46 3.03
C LEU A 54 -3.18 2.73 4.23
N TYR A 55 -4.50 2.80 4.40
CA TYR A 55 -5.24 2.00 5.36
C TYR A 55 -6.03 0.92 4.62
N ALA A 56 -5.90 -0.33 5.04
CA ALA A 56 -6.66 -1.44 4.49
C ALA A 56 -7.21 -2.31 5.61
N ARG A 57 -8.44 -2.79 5.43
CA ARG A 57 -9.12 -3.68 6.39
C ARG A 57 -9.37 -5.03 5.74
N LEU A 58 -8.97 -6.09 6.44
CA LEU A 58 -9.29 -7.47 6.09
C LEU A 58 -10.49 -7.94 6.94
N GLY A 59 -11.42 -8.67 6.32
CA GLY A 59 -12.62 -9.19 6.98
C GLY A 59 -13.84 -8.28 6.89
N GLN A 60 -15.00 -8.80 7.28
CA GLN A 60 -16.26 -8.08 7.16
C GLN A 60 -16.29 -6.82 8.05
N PRO A 61 -17.00 -5.76 7.61
CA PRO A 61 -17.36 -4.66 8.50
C PRO A 61 -18.12 -5.23 9.70
N ALA A 62 -17.57 -5.06 10.89
CA ALA A 62 -18.34 -5.29 12.11
C ALA A 62 -19.40 -4.18 12.21
N PRO A 63 -20.62 -4.48 12.69
CA PRO A 63 -21.59 -3.44 12.99
C PRO A 63 -20.93 -2.40 13.90
N ALA A 64 -21.12 -1.12 13.59
CA ALA A 64 -20.81 -0.07 14.56
C ALA A 64 -21.72 -0.34 15.78
N GLY A 65 -21.10 -0.66 16.92
CA GLY A 65 -21.79 -0.74 18.19
C GLY A 65 -22.19 0.63 18.69
#